data_AF-A0A959NAK3-F1
#
_entry.id   AF-A0A959NAK3-F1
#
_cell.length_a   1.000
_cell.length_b   1.000
_cell.length_c   1.000
_cell.angle_alpha   90.00
_cell.angle_beta   90.00
_cell.angle_gamma   90.00
#
_symmetry.space_group_name_H-M   'P 1'
#
loop_
_entity.id
_entity.type
_entity.pdbx_description
1 polymer ?
#
loop_
_entity_poly.entity_id
_entity_poly.type
_entity_poly.pdbx_seq_one_letter_code
_entity_poly.pdbx_strand_id
1 'polypeptide(L)'
;MFRIRRIYDDLLPKNKIEIAQIQEILRKQFPGLNKEDITKIPELLKNPIKYKFKSFLFVADNGKGKVLGFSLVYYFTDLNFFYLDFISTAPNISGGGIGGALYERVRTSANHFNSAGIFFECLPDDPALCKDQTCIKQNIARLKFYEKYNARPIINSAYETPVSPDSDCPPYLVFDGLDKNELPDNSKMQKIVKAILERKYAYLCPPEYTEKVVKSFANKEIRLRDLKYIKPKSKIEQQFK
;
A
#
# COMPACT_ATOMS: atom_id res chain seq x y z
N MET A 1 5.37 4.73 24.91
CA MET A 1 4.86 5.81 24.05
C MET A 1 5.77 5.92 22.84
N PHE A 2 5.22 5.96 21.63
CA PHE A 2 5.97 6.15 20.38
C PHE A 2 5.50 7.44 19.72
N ARG A 3 6.33 8.00 18.83
CA ARG A 3 5.95 9.13 17.98
C ARG A 3 6.03 8.71 16.52
N ILE A 4 5.19 9.32 15.68
CA ILE A 4 5.27 9.16 14.23
C ILE A 4 5.77 10.46 13.62
N ARG A 5 6.81 10.38 12.79
CA ARG A 5 7.35 11.51 12.03
C ARG A 5 7.65 11.10 10.60
N ARG A 6 7.81 12.09 9.74
CA ARG A 6 8.30 11.88 8.37
C ARG A 6 9.82 12.01 8.33
N ILE A 7 10.48 11.13 7.57
CA ILE A 7 11.85 11.32 7.08
C ILE A 7 11.76 11.88 5.66
N TYR A 8 12.45 13.00 5.41
CA TYR A 8 12.46 13.67 4.12
C TYR A 8 13.63 13.21 3.24
N ASP A 9 14.76 12.94 3.86
CA ASP A 9 16.02 12.57 3.23
C ASP A 9 16.94 11.90 4.27
N ASP A 10 18.11 11.44 3.82
CA ASP A 10 19.15 10.81 4.63
C ASP A 10 20.30 11.80 4.97
N LEU A 11 20.12 13.12 4.91
CA LEU A 11 21.21 14.07 5.15
C LEU A 11 21.66 14.06 6.62
N LEU A 12 20.70 13.98 7.54
CA LEU A 12 20.97 13.93 8.98
C LEU A 12 21.47 12.54 9.42
N PRO A 13 22.51 12.43 10.28
CA PRO A 13 23.00 11.15 10.77
C PRO A 13 21.91 10.26 11.39
N LYS A 14 20.99 10.88 12.13
CA LYS A 14 19.84 10.18 12.72
C LYS A 14 18.93 9.54 11.66
N ASN A 15 18.67 10.23 10.55
CA ASN A 15 17.84 9.69 9.48
C ASN A 15 18.56 8.55 8.75
N LYS A 16 19.88 8.62 8.55
CA LYS A 16 20.68 7.52 7.98
C LYS A 16 20.53 6.25 8.83
N ILE A 17 20.67 6.37 10.15
CA ILE A 17 20.55 5.26 11.09
C ILE A 17 19.13 4.65 11.06
N GLU A 18 18.09 5.49 11.03
CA GLU A 18 16.71 5.00 10.97
C GLU A 18 16.36 4.36 9.62
N ILE A 19 16.83 4.92 8.50
CA ILE A 19 16.65 4.31 7.18
C ILE A 19 17.36 2.94 7.12
N ALA A 20 18.56 2.83 7.67
CA ALA A 20 19.26 1.54 7.76
C ALA A 20 18.47 0.51 8.58
N GLN A 21 17.88 0.91 9.72
CA GLN A 21 16.98 0.03 10.49
C GLN A 21 15.74 -0.39 9.69
N ILE A 22 15.17 0.52 8.89
CA ILE A 22 14.00 0.22 8.04
C ILE A 22 14.37 -0.79 6.95
N GLN A 23 15.54 -0.63 6.32
CA GLN A 23 16.05 -1.59 5.35
C GLN A 23 16.25 -2.97 5.97
N GLU A 24 16.75 -3.05 7.21
CA GLU A 24 16.84 -4.30 7.96
C GLU A 24 15.48 -4.91 8.29
N ILE A 25 14.48 -4.09 8.65
CA ILE A 25 13.11 -4.58 8.86
C ILE A 25 12.56 -5.16 7.56
N LEU A 26 12.75 -4.48 6.42
CA LEU A 26 12.30 -4.97 5.11
C LEU A 26 12.94 -6.32 4.74
N ARG A 27 14.27 -6.45 4.91
CA ARG A 27 15.00 -7.71 4.62
C ARG A 27 14.45 -8.88 5.43
N LYS A 28 14.08 -8.64 6.69
CA LYS A 28 13.59 -9.68 7.60
C LYS A 28 12.11 -10.03 7.38
N GLN A 29 11.27 -9.02 7.13
CA GLN A 29 9.82 -9.20 7.00
C GLN A 29 9.40 -9.62 5.58
N PHE A 30 10.19 -9.29 4.56
CA PHE A 30 9.89 -9.58 3.16
C PHE A 30 11.11 -10.24 2.47
N PRO A 31 11.42 -11.51 2.78
CA PRO A 31 12.61 -12.18 2.22
C PRO A 31 12.61 -12.30 0.69
N GLY A 32 11.43 -12.30 0.06
CA GLY A 32 11.27 -12.34 -1.40
C GLY A 32 11.34 -10.98 -2.09
N LEU A 33 11.50 -9.88 -1.34
CA LEU A 33 11.60 -8.54 -1.91
C LEU A 33 12.93 -8.37 -2.65
N ASN A 34 12.89 -7.71 -3.82
CA ASN A 34 14.11 -7.38 -4.55
C ASN A 34 15.01 -6.51 -3.67
N LYS A 35 16.29 -6.91 -3.52
CA LYS A 35 17.28 -6.19 -2.71
C LYS A 35 17.44 -4.74 -3.17
N GLU A 36 17.29 -4.48 -4.47
CA GLU A 36 17.35 -3.13 -5.04
C GLU A 36 16.22 -2.23 -4.56
N ASP A 37 15.00 -2.78 -4.34
CA ASP A 37 13.88 -2.01 -3.78
C ASP A 37 14.18 -1.51 -2.36
N ILE A 38 14.96 -2.30 -1.61
CA ILE A 38 15.37 -1.96 -0.24
C ILE A 38 16.50 -0.93 -0.27
N THR A 39 17.53 -1.14 -1.08
CA THR A 39 18.71 -0.25 -1.11
C THR A 39 18.40 1.13 -1.68
N LYS A 40 17.42 1.24 -2.61
CA LYS A 40 17.06 2.51 -3.27
C LYS A 40 16.20 3.47 -2.43
N ILE A 41 15.80 3.12 -1.20
CA ILE A 41 14.95 3.98 -0.35
C ILE A 41 15.49 5.41 -0.18
N PRO A 42 16.78 5.64 0.14
CA PRO A 42 17.32 7.00 0.23
C PRO A 42 17.19 7.78 -1.09
N GLU A 43 17.35 7.11 -2.22
CA GLU A 43 17.22 7.72 -3.55
C GLU A 43 15.76 8.08 -3.86
N LEU A 44 14.81 7.18 -3.54
CA LEU A 44 13.38 7.41 -3.69
C LEU A 44 12.90 8.66 -2.94
N LEU A 45 13.51 8.97 -1.80
CA LEU A 45 13.20 10.16 -1.00
C LEU A 45 13.66 11.47 -1.65
N LYS A 46 14.79 11.43 -2.35
CA LYS A 46 15.44 12.63 -2.93
C LYS A 46 14.99 12.97 -4.34
N ASN A 47 14.64 11.97 -5.14
CA ASN A 47 14.55 12.11 -6.60
C ASN A 47 13.13 11.92 -7.17
N PRO A 48 12.13 12.74 -6.79
CA PRO A 48 10.75 12.55 -7.24
C PRO A 48 10.57 12.71 -8.76
N ILE A 49 11.45 13.47 -9.42
CA ILE A 49 11.42 13.65 -10.89
C ILE A 49 11.78 12.34 -11.60
N LYS A 50 12.85 11.66 -11.15
CA LYS A 50 13.30 10.39 -11.72
C LYS A 50 12.19 9.33 -11.65
N TYR A 51 11.55 9.23 -10.49
CA TYR A 51 10.54 8.19 -10.25
C TYR A 51 9.12 8.60 -10.66
N LYS A 52 8.89 9.87 -11.00
CA LYS A 52 7.58 10.41 -11.40
C LYS A 52 6.50 10.22 -10.31
N PHE A 53 6.92 10.27 -9.05
CA PHE A 53 6.09 10.33 -7.85
C PHE A 53 6.92 10.86 -6.68
N LYS A 54 6.26 11.39 -5.64
CA LYS A 54 6.91 11.86 -4.42
C LYS A 54 6.83 10.81 -3.32
N SER A 55 7.96 10.42 -2.76
CA SER A 55 8.00 9.43 -1.66
C SER A 55 7.79 10.07 -0.28
N PHE A 56 7.11 9.34 0.59
CA PHE A 56 6.86 9.67 1.98
C PHE A 56 7.25 8.46 2.83
N LEU A 57 8.27 8.62 3.67
CA LEU A 57 8.66 7.63 4.66
C LEU A 57 8.23 8.11 6.04
N PHE A 58 7.20 7.48 6.60
CA PHE A 58 6.80 7.71 7.98
C PHE A 58 7.43 6.67 8.89
N VAL A 59 7.92 7.11 10.04
CA VAL A 59 8.65 6.28 10.99
C VAL A 59 8.01 6.43 12.36
N ALA A 60 7.66 5.30 12.97
CA ALA A 60 7.32 5.20 14.37
C ALA A 60 8.59 4.91 15.17
N ASP A 61 9.04 5.85 15.99
CA ASP A 61 10.25 5.71 16.83
C ASP A 61 9.94 5.87 18.32
N ASN A 62 10.79 5.29 19.17
CA ASN A 62 10.64 5.33 20.63
C ASN A 62 11.21 6.60 21.30
N GLY A 63 11.46 7.66 20.54
CA GLY A 63 12.11 8.89 21.01
C GLY A 63 13.64 8.81 21.00
N LYS A 64 14.21 7.62 21.21
CA LYS A 64 15.65 7.34 21.35
C LYS A 64 16.31 6.83 20.05
N GLY A 65 15.63 6.94 18.91
CA GLY A 65 16.15 6.54 17.59
C GLY A 65 16.00 5.06 17.25
N LYS A 66 15.31 4.26 18.08
CA LYS A 66 14.92 2.89 17.72
C LYS A 66 13.63 2.93 16.91
N VAL A 67 13.66 2.38 15.71
CA VAL A 67 12.50 2.23 14.84
C VAL A 67 11.63 1.08 15.34
N LEU A 68 10.36 1.37 15.58
CA LEU A 68 9.33 0.41 16.00
C LEU A 68 8.45 -0.04 14.82
N GLY A 69 8.38 0.79 13.78
CA GLY A 69 7.67 0.50 12.55
C GLY A 69 7.80 1.65 11.56
N PHE A 70 7.38 1.43 10.32
CA PHE A 70 7.41 2.43 9.27
C PHE A 70 6.30 2.21 8.24
N SER A 71 6.04 3.23 7.43
CA SER A 71 5.30 3.10 6.19
C SER A 71 5.97 3.89 5.07
N LEU A 72 6.14 3.27 3.90
CA LEU A 72 6.64 3.89 2.68
C LEU A 72 5.48 4.05 1.70
N VAL A 73 5.27 5.29 1.25
CA VAL A 73 4.12 5.67 0.42
C VAL A 73 4.58 6.57 -0.71
N TYR A 74 4.01 6.39 -1.90
CA TYR A 74 4.27 7.23 -3.07
C TYR A 74 3.05 8.08 -3.39
N TYR A 75 3.25 9.37 -3.56
CA TYR A 75 2.22 10.29 -4.04
C TYR A 75 2.45 10.58 -5.51
N PHE A 76 1.55 10.08 -6.36
CA PHE A 76 1.56 10.31 -7.80
C PHE A 76 0.91 11.67 -8.05
N THR A 77 1.74 12.72 -8.13
CA THR A 77 1.28 14.11 -8.11
C THR A 77 0.44 14.49 -9.33
N ASP A 78 0.71 13.90 -10.49
CA ASP A 78 0.00 14.13 -11.75
C ASP A 78 -1.41 13.52 -11.78
N LEU A 79 -1.64 12.44 -11.04
CA LEU A 79 -2.93 11.74 -10.96
C LEU A 79 -3.63 11.92 -9.61
N ASN A 80 -2.96 12.60 -8.68
CA ASN A 80 -3.43 12.92 -7.34
C ASN A 80 -3.94 11.70 -6.55
N PHE A 81 -3.12 10.65 -6.39
CA PHE A 81 -3.41 9.51 -5.53
C PHE A 81 -2.18 9.05 -4.75
N PHE A 82 -2.42 8.34 -3.64
CA PHE A 82 -1.36 7.74 -2.83
C PHE A 82 -1.27 6.25 -3.14
N TYR A 83 -0.06 5.72 -3.23
CA TYR A 83 0.22 4.28 -3.31
C TYR A 83 0.99 3.84 -2.07
N LEU A 84 0.39 3.01 -1.22
CA LEU A 84 1.06 2.45 -0.04
C LEU A 84 1.88 1.21 -0.47
N ASP A 85 3.20 1.35 -0.49
CA ASP A 85 4.11 0.28 -0.91
C ASP A 85 4.41 -0.67 0.25
N PHE A 86 4.78 -0.12 1.41
CA PHE A 86 5.07 -0.90 2.60
C PHE A 86 4.47 -0.28 3.84
N ILE A 87 3.94 -1.13 4.71
CA ILE A 87 3.66 -0.81 6.12
C ILE A 87 4.08 -2.01 6.96
N SER A 88 4.95 -1.79 7.94
CA SER A 88 5.43 -2.87 8.79
C SER A 88 5.84 -2.36 10.16
N THR A 89 5.62 -3.19 11.17
CA THR A 89 6.31 -3.05 12.45
C THR A 89 7.66 -3.77 12.40
N ALA A 90 8.56 -3.41 13.32
CA ALA A 90 9.82 -4.14 13.47
C ALA A 90 9.55 -5.59 13.92
N PRO A 91 10.43 -6.55 13.58
CA PRO A 91 10.29 -7.94 14.04
C PRO A 91 10.14 -8.03 15.55
N ASN A 92 9.33 -8.97 16.02
CA ASN A 92 9.01 -9.19 17.44
C ASN A 92 8.31 -8.01 18.14
N ILE A 93 7.88 -6.99 17.37
CA ILE A 93 7.01 -5.91 17.84
C ILE A 93 5.67 -6.11 17.13
N SER A 94 4.79 -6.90 17.75
CA SER A 94 3.42 -7.12 17.31
C SER A 94 2.45 -6.73 18.43
N GLY A 95 1.32 -6.12 18.05
CA GLY A 95 0.41 -5.50 19.01
C GLY A 95 0.90 -4.14 19.52
N GLY A 96 -0.02 -3.29 19.97
CA GLY A 96 0.29 -1.93 20.47
C GLY A 96 -0.10 -0.76 19.56
N GLY A 97 -0.89 -1.01 18.51
CA GLY A 97 -1.52 0.05 17.70
C GLY A 97 -0.60 0.78 16.71
N ILE A 98 0.68 0.41 16.61
CA ILE A 98 1.66 1.08 15.73
C ILE A 98 1.23 1.01 14.25
N GLY A 99 0.82 -0.17 13.77
CA GLY A 99 0.36 -0.33 12.39
C GLY A 99 -0.88 0.52 12.08
N GLY A 100 -1.85 0.57 12.99
CA GLY A 100 -3.02 1.44 12.86
C GLY A 100 -2.65 2.91 12.85
N ALA A 101 -1.77 3.35 13.76
CA ALA A 101 -1.31 4.74 13.84
C ALA A 101 -0.50 5.17 12.60
N LEU A 102 0.32 4.26 12.04
CA LEU A 102 1.03 4.50 10.78
C LEU A 102 0.04 4.63 9.62
N TYR A 103 -0.92 3.71 9.50
CA TYR A 103 -1.92 3.77 8.44
C TYR A 103 -2.79 5.04 8.52
N GLU A 104 -3.21 5.43 9.73
CA GLU A 104 -3.92 6.70 9.96
C GLU A 104 -3.08 7.91 9.59
N ARG A 105 -1.76 7.88 9.82
CA ARG A 105 -0.86 8.94 9.36
C ARG A 105 -0.83 9.04 7.83
N VAL A 106 -0.87 7.90 7.13
CA VAL A 106 -0.97 7.87 5.66
C VAL A 106 -2.31 8.45 5.22
N ARG A 107 -3.44 8.01 5.80
CA ARG A 107 -4.79 8.56 5.52
C ARG A 107 -4.89 10.05 5.76
N THR A 108 -4.39 10.53 6.90
CA THR A 108 -4.31 11.97 7.23
C THR A 108 -3.56 12.74 6.16
N SER A 109 -2.43 12.19 5.68
CA SER A 109 -1.64 12.82 4.63
C SER A 109 -2.41 12.85 3.31
N ALA A 110 -2.99 11.71 2.90
CA ALA A 110 -3.77 11.62 1.67
C ALA A 110 -4.97 12.58 1.65
N ASN A 111 -5.67 12.70 2.78
CA ASN A 111 -6.74 13.68 2.99
C ASN A 111 -6.24 15.13 2.87
N HIS A 112 -5.08 15.45 3.44
CA HIS A 112 -4.49 16.79 3.34
C HIS A 112 -4.17 17.21 1.90
N PHE A 113 -3.80 16.25 1.05
CA PHE A 113 -3.61 16.50 -0.40
C PHE A 113 -4.92 16.42 -1.20
N ASN A 114 -6.06 16.19 -0.54
CA ASN A 114 -7.36 15.92 -1.16
C ASN A 114 -7.23 14.90 -2.31
N SER A 115 -6.52 13.80 -2.04
CA SER A 115 -6.23 12.79 -3.05
C SER A 115 -7.48 12.03 -3.47
N ALA A 116 -7.39 11.31 -4.59
CA ALA A 116 -8.41 10.38 -5.06
C ALA A 116 -8.61 9.18 -4.12
N GLY A 117 -7.70 8.96 -3.19
CA GLY A 117 -7.66 7.80 -2.29
C GLY A 117 -6.26 7.23 -2.12
N ILE A 118 -6.18 6.09 -1.45
CA ILE A 118 -4.96 5.29 -1.30
C ILE A 118 -5.16 3.95 -2.01
N PHE A 119 -4.22 3.59 -2.85
CA PHE A 119 -4.12 2.30 -3.52
C PHE A 119 -2.97 1.50 -2.92
N PHE A 120 -3.08 0.18 -2.90
CA PHE A 120 -1.99 -0.71 -2.54
C PHE A 120 -2.29 -2.13 -2.95
N GLU A 121 -1.25 -2.94 -3.05
CA GLU A 121 -1.39 -4.37 -3.29
C GLU A 121 -1.51 -5.15 -1.98
N CYS A 122 -2.43 -6.09 -1.95
CA CYS A 122 -2.53 -7.08 -0.88
C CYS A 122 -2.69 -8.46 -1.51
N LEU A 123 -1.91 -9.43 -1.03
CA LEU A 123 -2.01 -10.80 -1.52
C LEU A 123 -3.40 -11.39 -1.25
N PRO A 124 -3.89 -12.30 -2.11
CA PRO A 124 -5.25 -12.82 -2.01
C PRO A 124 -5.53 -13.67 -0.77
N ASP A 125 -6.78 -13.62 -0.31
CA ASP A 125 -7.35 -14.58 0.65
C ASP A 125 -8.08 -15.75 -0.02
N ASP A 126 -8.05 -15.83 -1.34
CA ASP A 126 -8.70 -16.87 -2.13
C ASP A 126 -7.74 -18.05 -2.40
N PRO A 127 -8.06 -19.28 -1.93
CA PRO A 127 -7.26 -20.47 -2.23
C PRO A 127 -7.13 -20.79 -3.73
N ALA A 128 -8.05 -20.32 -4.57
CA ALA A 128 -7.96 -20.48 -6.02
C ALA A 128 -6.87 -19.59 -6.65
N LEU A 129 -6.50 -18.49 -5.98
CA LEU A 129 -5.47 -17.56 -6.44
C LEU A 129 -4.12 -17.77 -5.74
N CYS A 130 -4.10 -18.35 -4.55
CA CYS A 130 -2.89 -18.52 -3.76
C CYS A 130 -2.83 -19.90 -3.11
N LYS A 131 -1.79 -20.69 -3.38
CA LYS A 131 -1.74 -22.11 -2.99
C LYS A 131 -1.31 -22.33 -1.55
N ASP A 132 -0.47 -21.46 -0.99
CA ASP A 132 0.05 -21.62 0.38
C ASP A 132 -0.98 -21.20 1.44
N GLN A 133 -1.51 -22.20 2.15
CA GLN A 133 -2.50 -22.00 3.21
C GLN A 133 -2.00 -21.13 4.38
N THR A 134 -0.69 -21.13 4.66
CA THR A 134 -0.11 -20.26 5.71
C THR A 134 -0.11 -18.80 5.26
N CYS A 135 0.22 -18.55 4.00
CA CYS A 135 0.11 -17.24 3.36
C CYS A 135 -1.33 -16.72 3.39
N ILE A 136 -2.32 -17.56 3.04
CA ILE A 136 -3.76 -17.20 3.07
C ILE A 136 -4.18 -16.70 4.45
N LYS A 137 -3.80 -17.38 5.54
CA LYS A 137 -4.15 -16.95 6.91
C LYS A 137 -3.61 -15.55 7.22
N GLN A 138 -2.40 -15.24 6.77
CA GLN A 138 -1.82 -13.91 6.95
C GLN A 138 -2.52 -12.86 6.06
N ASN A 139 -2.88 -13.23 4.83
CA ASN A 139 -3.58 -12.34 3.89
C ASN A 139 -4.98 -11.97 4.39
N ILE A 140 -5.71 -12.93 4.96
CA ILE A 140 -6.96 -12.69 5.68
C ILE A 140 -6.76 -11.65 6.80
N ALA A 141 -5.71 -11.80 7.60
CA ALA A 141 -5.43 -10.86 8.69
C ALA A 141 -5.11 -9.45 8.17
N ARG A 142 -4.36 -9.34 7.06
CA ARG A 142 -4.04 -8.07 6.39
C ARG A 142 -5.29 -7.41 5.82
N LEU A 143 -6.11 -8.14 5.05
CA LEU A 143 -7.36 -7.62 4.51
C LEU A 143 -8.34 -7.22 5.62
N LYS A 144 -8.47 -8.02 6.68
CA LYS A 144 -9.26 -7.65 7.87
C LYS A 144 -8.75 -6.40 8.56
N PHE A 145 -7.45 -6.13 8.56
CA PHE A 145 -6.90 -4.87 9.07
C PHE A 145 -7.36 -3.68 8.22
N TYR A 146 -7.23 -3.78 6.90
CA TYR A 146 -7.62 -2.72 5.97
C TYR A 146 -9.13 -2.50 5.88
N GLU A 147 -9.94 -3.55 5.98
CA GLU A 147 -11.41 -3.42 6.00
C GLU A 147 -11.91 -2.56 7.18
N LYS A 148 -11.15 -2.43 8.29
CA LYS A 148 -11.52 -1.54 9.42
C LYS A 148 -11.63 -0.08 8.99
N TYR A 149 -10.91 0.25 7.91
CA TYR A 149 -10.80 1.56 7.29
C TYR A 149 -11.67 1.67 6.04
N ASN A 150 -12.53 0.67 5.78
CA ASN A 150 -13.31 0.51 4.54
C ASN A 150 -12.44 0.37 3.27
N ALA A 151 -11.14 0.05 3.44
CA ALA A 151 -10.24 -0.21 2.32
C ALA A 151 -10.43 -1.64 1.82
N ARG A 152 -10.80 -1.79 0.55
CA ARG A 152 -11.34 -3.05 -0.01
C ARG A 152 -10.75 -3.37 -1.39
N PRO A 153 -10.57 -4.66 -1.74
CA PRO A 153 -10.18 -5.06 -3.08
C PRO A 153 -11.12 -4.49 -4.14
N ILE A 154 -10.57 -4.01 -5.24
CA ILE A 154 -11.31 -3.70 -6.46
C ILE A 154 -11.53 -5.00 -7.21
N ILE A 155 -12.78 -5.29 -7.57
CA ILE A 155 -13.18 -6.52 -8.26
C ILE A 155 -13.74 -6.20 -9.66
N ASN A 156 -13.95 -7.26 -10.45
CA ASN A 156 -14.32 -7.18 -11.87
C ASN A 156 -13.22 -6.51 -12.73
N SER A 157 -11.97 -6.70 -12.32
CA SER A 157 -10.78 -6.29 -13.07
C SER A 157 -9.95 -7.53 -13.43
N ALA A 158 -8.91 -7.34 -14.23
CA ALA A 158 -7.91 -8.36 -14.52
C ALA A 158 -6.61 -8.14 -13.71
N TYR A 159 -6.65 -7.36 -12.62
CA TYR A 159 -5.46 -7.06 -11.82
C TYR A 159 -4.87 -8.31 -11.16
N GLU A 160 -5.73 -9.29 -10.84
CA GLU A 160 -5.37 -10.60 -10.31
C GLU A 160 -4.85 -11.57 -11.40
N THR A 161 -4.43 -11.04 -12.56
CA THR A 161 -3.76 -11.85 -13.59
C THR A 161 -2.29 -12.04 -13.20
N PRO A 162 -1.77 -13.27 -13.15
CA PRO A 162 -0.33 -13.49 -12.95
C PRO A 162 0.51 -12.80 -14.05
N VAL A 163 1.60 -12.13 -13.65
CA VAL A 163 2.54 -11.50 -14.59
C VAL A 163 3.25 -12.56 -15.44
N SER A 164 3.58 -13.71 -14.84
CA SER A 164 4.12 -14.88 -15.52
C SER A 164 3.29 -16.13 -15.20
N PRO A 165 3.29 -17.17 -16.07
CA PRO A 165 2.56 -18.41 -15.83
C PRO A 165 2.97 -19.15 -14.55
N ASP A 166 4.24 -18.99 -14.14
CA ASP A 166 4.80 -19.62 -12.95
C ASP A 166 4.55 -18.82 -11.66
N SER A 167 4.02 -17.59 -11.78
CA SER A 167 3.71 -16.75 -10.63
C SER A 167 2.46 -17.26 -9.92
N ASP A 168 2.55 -17.41 -8.60
CA ASP A 168 1.42 -17.72 -7.72
C ASP A 168 0.99 -16.48 -6.93
N CYS A 169 -0.24 -16.47 -6.40
CA CYS A 169 -0.75 -15.40 -5.53
C CYS A 169 -0.72 -13.99 -6.17
N PRO A 170 -1.26 -13.77 -7.39
CA PRO A 170 -1.33 -12.43 -7.97
C PRO A 170 -2.11 -11.48 -7.04
N PRO A 171 -1.59 -10.28 -6.74
CA PRO A 171 -2.17 -9.43 -5.71
C PRO A 171 -3.54 -8.86 -6.11
N TYR A 172 -4.38 -8.58 -5.12
CA TYR A 172 -5.49 -7.66 -5.28
C TYR A 172 -4.99 -6.22 -5.30
N LEU A 173 -5.59 -5.37 -6.15
CA LEU A 173 -5.51 -3.93 -5.98
C LEU A 173 -6.57 -3.49 -4.96
N VAL A 174 -6.13 -3.01 -3.80
CA VAL A 174 -7.00 -2.54 -2.71
C VAL A 174 -7.09 -1.02 -2.77
N PHE A 175 -8.30 -0.49 -2.54
CA PHE A 175 -8.58 0.94 -2.54
C PHE A 175 -9.19 1.38 -1.20
N ASP A 176 -8.60 2.43 -0.63
CA ASP A 176 -9.14 3.24 0.47
C ASP A 176 -9.62 4.58 -0.09
N GLY A 177 -10.93 4.81 -0.08
CA GLY A 177 -11.55 6.06 -0.52
C GLY A 177 -11.47 7.21 0.49
N LEU A 178 -10.76 7.05 1.61
CA LEU A 178 -10.61 8.05 2.66
C LEU A 178 -11.97 8.51 3.20
N ASP A 179 -12.80 7.54 3.57
CA ASP A 179 -14.19 7.71 4.02
C ASP A 179 -15.18 8.15 2.92
N LYS A 180 -14.70 8.40 1.69
CA LYS A 180 -15.56 8.52 0.50
C LYS A 180 -15.87 7.10 -0.01
N ASN A 181 -17.12 6.84 -0.36
CA ASN A 181 -17.57 5.52 -0.83
C ASN A 181 -17.54 5.38 -2.36
N GLU A 182 -16.91 6.32 -3.06
CA GLU A 182 -16.92 6.39 -4.51
C GLU A 182 -15.54 6.03 -5.06
N LEU A 183 -15.54 5.12 -6.04
CA LEU A 183 -14.36 4.87 -6.85
C LEU A 183 -14.12 6.05 -7.79
N PRO A 184 -12.86 6.32 -8.17
CA PRO A 184 -12.59 7.15 -9.33
C PRO A 184 -13.30 6.60 -10.57
N ASP A 185 -13.64 7.48 -11.51
CA ASP A 185 -14.21 7.05 -12.79
C ASP A 185 -13.26 6.13 -13.57
N ASN A 186 -13.81 5.37 -14.53
CA ASN A 186 -13.05 4.38 -15.30
C ASN A 186 -11.82 4.98 -15.99
N SER A 187 -11.91 6.19 -16.54
CA SER A 187 -10.77 6.84 -17.22
C SER A 187 -9.64 7.14 -16.23
N LYS A 188 -9.99 7.66 -15.05
CA LYS A 188 -9.05 7.92 -13.97
C LYS A 188 -8.46 6.63 -13.42
N MET A 189 -9.28 5.59 -13.23
CA MET A 189 -8.82 4.26 -12.80
C MET A 189 -7.80 3.67 -13.76
N GLN A 190 -8.05 3.73 -15.08
CA GLN A 190 -7.10 3.27 -16.09
C GLN A 190 -5.76 4.01 -16.00
N LYS A 191 -5.78 5.33 -15.82
CA LYS A 191 -4.55 6.13 -15.66
C LYS A 191 -3.80 5.76 -14.38
N ILE A 192 -4.49 5.56 -13.26
CA ILE A 192 -3.92 5.16 -11.98
C ILE A 192 -3.24 3.79 -12.09
N VAL A 193 -3.96 2.79 -12.59
CA VAL A 193 -3.45 1.42 -12.77
C VAL A 193 -2.25 1.41 -13.70
N LYS A 194 -2.35 2.11 -14.84
CA LYS A 194 -1.24 2.27 -15.77
C LYS A 194 -0.01 2.88 -15.09
N ALA A 195 -0.19 3.95 -14.31
CA ALA A 195 0.91 4.61 -13.62
C ALA A 195 1.55 3.71 -12.55
N ILE A 196 0.78 2.90 -11.83
CA ILE A 196 1.31 1.92 -10.87
C ILE A 196 2.19 0.90 -11.61
N LEU A 197 1.65 0.25 -12.65
CA LEU A 197 2.35 -0.81 -13.37
C LEU A 197 3.60 -0.27 -14.12
N GLU A 198 3.51 0.90 -14.75
CA GLU A 198 4.62 1.48 -15.54
C GLU A 198 5.69 2.21 -14.71
N ARG A 199 5.38 2.70 -13.51
CA ARG A 199 6.34 3.48 -12.71
C ARG A 199 6.88 2.72 -11.52
N LYS A 200 6.01 2.02 -10.77
CA LYS A 200 6.43 1.21 -9.62
C LYS A 200 6.92 -0.17 -10.07
N TYR A 201 6.20 -0.81 -10.99
CA TYR A 201 6.50 -2.18 -11.44
C TYR A 201 7.11 -2.25 -12.84
N ALA A 202 7.75 -1.17 -13.31
CA ALA A 202 8.35 -1.09 -14.64
C ALA A 202 9.32 -2.24 -14.97
N TYR A 203 10.03 -2.73 -13.96
CA TYR A 203 11.01 -3.82 -14.10
C TYR A 203 10.35 -5.21 -14.19
N LEU A 204 9.10 -5.33 -13.76
CA LEU A 204 8.37 -6.60 -13.63
C LEU A 204 7.28 -6.75 -14.70
N CYS A 205 6.57 -5.67 -15.05
CA CYS A 205 5.38 -5.70 -15.88
C CYS A 205 5.70 -5.31 -17.34
N PRO A 206 5.64 -6.26 -18.30
CA PRO A 206 5.77 -5.94 -19.71
C PRO A 206 4.64 -5.02 -20.22
N PRO A 207 4.85 -4.30 -21.35
CA PRO A 207 3.82 -3.46 -21.94
C PRO A 207 2.53 -4.22 -22.27
N GLU A 208 2.61 -5.46 -22.79
CA GLU A 208 1.41 -6.23 -23.15
C GLU A 208 0.60 -6.62 -21.91
N TYR A 209 1.27 -6.99 -20.82
CA TYR A 209 0.63 -7.26 -19.53
C TYR A 209 -0.08 -6.01 -19.01
N THR A 210 0.63 -4.88 -19.01
CA THR A 210 0.11 -3.60 -18.55
C THR A 210 -1.14 -3.19 -19.33
N GLU A 211 -1.11 -3.29 -20.67
CA GLU A 211 -2.24 -2.95 -21.51
C GLU A 211 -3.45 -3.85 -21.26
N LYS A 212 -3.22 -5.17 -21.11
CA LYS A 212 -4.28 -6.14 -20.77
C LYS A 212 -4.97 -5.76 -19.46
N VAL A 213 -4.19 -5.51 -18.40
CA VAL A 213 -4.76 -5.13 -17.09
C VAL A 213 -5.48 -3.80 -17.19
N VAL A 214 -4.89 -2.76 -17.80
CA VAL A 214 -5.52 -1.43 -17.93
C VAL A 214 -6.82 -1.48 -18.73
N LYS A 215 -6.91 -2.29 -19.80
CA LYS A 215 -8.15 -2.44 -20.58
C LYS A 215 -9.30 -3.03 -19.74
N SER A 216 -9.00 -3.89 -18.77
CA SER A 216 -10.04 -4.43 -17.88
C SER A 216 -10.73 -3.34 -17.03
N PHE A 217 -10.03 -2.22 -16.77
CA PHE A 217 -10.59 -1.09 -16.02
C PHE A 217 -11.52 -0.18 -16.86
N ALA A 218 -11.77 -0.51 -18.14
CA ALA A 218 -12.75 0.21 -18.96
C ALA A 218 -14.21 -0.15 -18.62
N ASN A 219 -14.45 -1.28 -17.94
CA ASN A 219 -15.78 -1.81 -17.67
C ASN A 219 -16.55 -0.98 -16.63
N LYS A 220 -17.84 -0.72 -16.84
CA LYS A 220 -18.71 0.00 -15.87
C LYS A 220 -19.04 -0.81 -14.61
N GLU A 221 -18.69 -2.09 -14.57
CA GLU A 221 -18.97 -2.98 -13.44
C GLU A 221 -17.87 -3.04 -12.37
N ILE A 222 -16.80 -2.26 -12.51
CA ILE A 222 -15.73 -2.21 -11.51
C ILE A 222 -16.33 -1.68 -10.21
N ARG A 223 -16.14 -2.44 -9.14
CA ARG A 223 -16.67 -2.12 -7.82
C ARG A 223 -15.71 -2.58 -6.74
N LEU A 224 -15.92 -2.08 -5.53
CA LEU A 224 -15.24 -2.60 -4.35
C LEU A 224 -15.91 -3.90 -3.93
N ARG A 225 -15.10 -4.91 -3.60
CA ARG A 225 -15.57 -6.14 -2.97
C ARG A 225 -16.40 -5.81 -1.73
N ASP A 226 -17.42 -6.59 -1.45
CA ASP A 226 -18.15 -6.48 -0.20
C ASP A 226 -17.23 -6.75 1.00
N LEU A 227 -17.56 -6.14 2.15
CA LEU A 227 -16.86 -6.39 3.40
C LEU A 227 -17.00 -7.87 3.76
N LYS A 228 -15.86 -8.56 3.95
CA LYS A 228 -15.85 -10.00 4.24
C LYS A 228 -15.63 -10.31 5.71
N TYR A 229 -14.85 -9.48 6.42
CA TYR A 229 -14.38 -9.79 7.77
C TYR A 229 -14.91 -8.86 8.85
N ILE A 230 -15.52 -7.74 8.45
CA ILE A 230 -16.07 -6.74 9.35
C ILE A 230 -17.53 -6.55 9.03
N LYS A 231 -18.38 -6.61 10.05
CA LYS A 231 -19.78 -6.24 9.90
C LYS A 231 -19.86 -4.72 9.67
N PRO A 232 -20.62 -4.25 8.68
CA PRO A 232 -20.82 -2.81 8.51
C PRO A 232 -21.37 -2.24 9.82
N LYS A 233 -20.72 -1.20 10.36
CA LYS A 233 -21.31 -0.45 11.48
C LYS A 233 -22.63 0.11 10.97
N SER A 234 -23.73 -0.20 11.65
CA SER A 234 -25.02 0.39 11.29
C SER A 234 -24.92 1.91 11.42
N LYS A 235 -25.57 2.66 10.52
CA LYS A 235 -25.57 4.13 10.49
C LYS A 235 -26.08 4.80 11.79
N ILE A 236 -26.55 4.04 12.77
CA ILE A 236 -27.21 4.54 13.99
C ILE A 236 -26.20 5.05 15.03
N GLU A 237 -24.93 4.63 15.02
CA GLU A 237 -23.95 5.06 16.03
C GLU A 237 -23.21 6.37 15.70
N GLN A 238 -23.42 6.96 14.51
CA GLN A 238 -22.75 8.21 14.10
C GLN A 238 -23.46 9.49 14.57
N GLN A 239 -24.63 9.39 15.22
CA GLN A 239 -25.34 10.55 15.80
C GLN A 239 -25.01 10.81 17.28
N PHE A 240 -24.16 10.01 17.92
CA PHE A 240 -23.86 10.15 19.35
C PHE A 240 -22.36 10.09 19.69
N LYS A 241 -21.50 10.70 18.87
CA LYS A 241 -20.12 11.04 19.27
C LYS A 241 -19.68 12.39 18.72
#